data_AF-A0A1V6QNR0-F1
#
_entry.id   AF-A0A1V6QNR0-F1
#
_cell.length_a   1.000
_cell.length_b   1.000
_cell.length_c   1.000
_cell.angle_alpha   90.00
_cell.angle_beta   90.00
_cell.angle_gamma   90.00
#
_symmetry.space_group_name_H-M   'P 1'
#
loop_
_entity.id
_entity.type
_entity.pdbx_description
1 polymer ?
#
loop_
_entity_poly.entity_id
_entity_poly.type
_entity_poly.pdbx_seq_one_letter_code
_entity_poly.pdbx_strand_id
1 'polypeptide(L)'
;MSFLTSIRASRQALRTNYAITSTFHTSAVRSLKENDRHRDDLAEHYESHKQQGLKESKEGKGKWKSELASTSEEDVKADRGDFDGENVTFDEMQKKTKTYLHKQSSGKQ
;
A
#
# COMPACT_ATOMS: atom_id res chain seq x y z
N MET A 1 36.38 -62.18 31.21
CA MET A 1 35.21 -61.33 31.53
C MET A 1 35.48 -59.95 30.96
N SER A 2 34.62 -59.52 30.04
CA SER A 2 34.77 -58.42 29.08
C SER A 2 34.48 -57.04 29.70
N PHE A 3 35.35 -56.06 29.45
CA PHE A 3 35.11 -54.65 29.77
C PHE A 3 34.39 -53.98 28.59
N LEU A 4 33.12 -53.65 28.75
CA LEU A 4 32.38 -52.84 27.77
C LEU A 4 32.71 -51.37 28.00
N THR A 5 33.49 -50.78 27.09
CA THR A 5 33.70 -49.32 27.02
C THR A 5 32.44 -48.65 26.49
N SER A 6 31.80 -47.82 27.33
CA SER A 6 30.65 -47.02 26.93
C SER A 6 31.11 -45.82 26.11
N ILE A 7 30.89 -45.85 24.80
CA ILE A 7 31.12 -44.70 23.91
C ILE A 7 30.00 -43.69 24.17
N ARG A 8 30.29 -42.66 24.98
CA ARG A 8 29.42 -41.49 25.13
C ARG A 8 29.43 -40.72 23.81
N ALA A 9 28.45 -40.97 22.96
CA ALA A 9 28.22 -40.16 21.76
C ALA A 9 27.91 -38.72 22.17
N SER A 10 28.89 -37.84 22.08
CA SER A 10 28.69 -36.40 22.16
C SER A 10 27.94 -35.97 20.89
N ARG A 11 26.63 -35.73 21.02
CA ARG A 11 25.85 -35.05 19.99
C ARG A 11 26.33 -33.61 19.93
N GLN A 12 27.38 -33.33 19.17
CA GLN A 12 27.66 -31.96 18.75
C GLN A 12 26.52 -31.55 17.81
N ALA A 13 25.57 -30.78 18.36
CA ALA A 13 24.59 -30.10 17.54
C ALA A 13 25.34 -29.12 16.64
N LEU A 14 25.36 -29.38 15.34
CA LEU A 14 25.77 -28.40 14.34
C LEU A 14 24.79 -27.23 14.47
N ARG A 15 25.19 -26.18 15.20
CA ARG A 15 24.49 -24.90 15.16
C ARG A 15 24.78 -24.30 13.79
N THR A 16 23.89 -24.55 12.83
CA THR A 16 23.85 -23.78 11.60
C THR A 16 23.44 -22.35 11.97
N ASN A 17 24.43 -21.50 12.25
CA ASN A 17 24.24 -20.06 12.30
C ASN A 17 23.99 -19.58 10.86
N TYR A 18 22.78 -19.77 10.36
CA TYR A 18 22.32 -19.00 9.21
C TYR A 18 22.10 -17.57 9.72
N ALA A 19 23.14 -16.75 9.66
CA ALA A 19 22.94 -15.32 9.69
C ALA A 19 22.12 -14.97 8.45
N ILE A 20 20.82 -14.74 8.63
CA ILE A 20 19.96 -14.20 7.58
C ILE A 20 20.44 -12.76 7.38
N THR A 21 21.44 -12.58 6.53
CA THR A 21 21.82 -11.24 6.07
C THR A 21 20.71 -10.82 5.11
N SER A 22 19.72 -10.12 5.63
CA SER A 22 18.77 -9.34 4.83
C SER A 22 19.58 -8.35 4.00
N THR A 23 19.93 -8.73 2.77
CA THR A 23 20.59 -7.83 1.82
C THR A 23 19.64 -6.66 1.56
N PHE A 24 20.13 -5.43 1.65
CA PHE A 24 19.34 -4.26 1.24
C PHE A 24 18.95 -4.43 -0.23
N HIS A 25 17.65 -4.60 -0.49
CA HIS A 25 17.11 -4.70 -1.84
C HIS A 25 16.84 -3.30 -2.37
N THR A 26 17.53 -2.93 -3.45
CA THR A 26 17.20 -1.72 -4.21
C THR A 26 16.19 -2.10 -5.29
N SER A 27 14.96 -1.58 -5.18
CA SER A 27 13.97 -1.72 -6.26
C SER A 27 14.23 -0.69 -7.35
N ALA A 28 13.92 -1.02 -8.60
CA ALA A 28 13.93 -0.05 -9.68
C ALA A 28 12.99 1.14 -9.37
N VAL A 29 13.37 2.35 -9.78
CA VAL A 29 12.51 3.53 -9.73
C VAL A 29 11.33 3.26 -10.68
N ARG A 30 10.17 2.94 -10.11
CA ARG A 30 8.94 2.82 -10.88
C ARG A 30 8.38 4.21 -11.15
N SER A 31 7.86 4.40 -12.36
CA SER A 31 7.13 5.61 -12.73
C SER A 31 5.92 5.81 -11.81
N LEU A 32 5.38 7.02 -11.84
CA LEU A 32 4.08 7.40 -11.28
C LEU A 32 2.97 6.34 -11.51
N LYS A 33 1.86 6.51 -10.77
CA LYS A 33 0.70 5.62 -10.72
C LYS A 33 0.43 4.94 -12.06
N GLU A 34 0.37 3.61 -12.05
CA GLU A 34 0.43 2.80 -13.27
C GLU A 34 -0.71 3.09 -14.27
N ASN A 35 -1.86 3.54 -13.76
CA ASN A 35 -3.06 3.88 -14.52
C ASN A 35 -3.10 5.33 -15.05
N ASP A 36 -2.27 6.23 -14.50
CA ASP A 36 -2.29 7.65 -14.85
C ASP A 36 -1.24 7.96 -15.93
N ARG A 37 -1.48 7.45 -17.14
CA ARG A 37 -0.52 7.52 -18.27
C ARG A 37 -0.91 8.53 -19.35
N HIS A 38 -2.11 9.10 -19.28
CA HIS A 38 -2.72 9.90 -20.34
C HIS A 38 -2.87 11.38 -19.98
N ARG A 39 -2.17 11.85 -18.95
CA ARG A 39 -2.19 13.25 -18.53
C ARG A 39 -0.94 13.96 -19.06
N ASP A 40 -1.14 15.03 -19.81
CA ASP A 40 -0.02 15.80 -20.37
C ASP A 40 0.82 16.48 -19.26
N ASP A 41 0.16 16.96 -18.20
CA ASP A 41 0.79 17.65 -17.05
C ASP A 41 1.03 16.71 -15.85
N LEU A 42 1.41 15.47 -16.12
CA LEU A 42 1.54 14.43 -15.09
C LEU A 42 2.56 14.82 -14.02
N ALA A 43 3.71 15.37 -14.41
CA ALA A 43 4.75 15.76 -13.44
C ALA A 43 4.26 16.86 -12.49
N GLU A 44 3.65 17.92 -13.03
CA GLU A 44 3.16 19.06 -12.23
C GLU A 44 2.03 18.65 -11.28
N HIS A 45 1.13 17.78 -11.74
CA HIS A 45 0.06 17.24 -10.91
C HIS A 45 0.60 16.56 -9.65
N TYR A 46 1.60 15.70 -9.80
CA TYR A 46 2.15 14.95 -8.66
C TYR A 46 3.04 15.82 -7.78
N GLU A 47 3.77 16.77 -8.35
CA GLU A 47 4.48 17.78 -7.55
C GLU A 47 3.51 18.59 -6.69
N SER A 48 2.38 19.01 -7.25
CA SER A 48 1.34 19.73 -6.49
C SER A 48 0.81 18.89 -5.32
N HIS A 49 0.55 17.60 -5.54
CA HIS A 49 0.07 16.70 -4.50
C HIS A 49 1.11 16.45 -3.41
N LYS A 50 2.39 16.30 -3.79
CA LYS A 50 3.51 16.18 -2.85
C LYS A 50 3.65 17.42 -1.99
N GLN A 51 3.64 18.60 -2.61
CA GLN A 51 3.73 19.87 -1.88
C GLN A 51 2.55 20.06 -0.92
N GLN A 52 1.33 19.72 -1.34
CA GLN A 52 0.18 19.76 -0.47
C GLN A 52 0.31 18.77 0.70
N GLY A 53 0.78 17.55 0.46
CA GLY A 53 1.03 16.58 1.54
C GLY A 53 2.06 17.08 2.56
N LEU A 54 3.12 17.75 2.10
CA LEU A 54 4.10 18.40 2.99
C LEU A 54 3.48 19.53 3.82
N LYS A 55 2.58 20.33 3.25
CA LYS A 55 1.85 21.38 3.97
C LYS A 55 0.91 20.78 5.02
N GLU A 56 0.08 19.82 4.61
CA GLU A 56 -0.86 19.12 5.50
C GLU A 56 -0.15 18.38 6.63
N SER A 57 1.01 17.76 6.35
CA SER A 57 1.84 17.12 7.37
C SER A 57 2.39 18.13 8.37
N LYS A 58 2.82 19.33 7.93
CA LYS A 58 3.25 20.40 8.84
C LYS A 58 2.10 20.92 9.71
N GLU A 59 0.88 20.93 9.19
CA GLU A 59 -0.33 21.33 9.90
C GLU A 59 -0.90 20.22 10.82
N GLY A 60 -0.28 19.04 10.85
CA GLY A 60 -0.76 17.89 11.63
C GLY A 60 -2.01 17.22 11.05
N LYS A 61 -2.41 17.57 9.84
CA LYS A 61 -3.55 17.01 9.10
C LYS A 61 -3.09 16.17 7.91
N GLY A 62 -1.92 15.53 8.04
CA GLY A 62 -1.37 14.69 6.97
C GLY A 62 -2.34 13.55 6.66
N LYS A 63 -2.91 13.57 5.45
CA LYS A 63 -3.85 12.55 4.98
C LYS A 63 -3.18 11.62 3.99
N TRP A 64 -3.66 10.38 3.94
CA TRP A 64 -3.24 9.47 2.90
C TRP A 64 -3.85 9.91 1.55
N LYS A 65 -3.01 10.01 0.52
CA LYS A 65 -3.40 10.44 -0.83
C LYS A 65 -3.27 9.29 -1.80
N SER A 66 -4.38 8.81 -2.34
CA SER A 66 -4.41 7.72 -3.32
C SER A 66 -3.71 8.07 -4.63
N GLU A 67 -3.64 9.36 -4.98
CA GLU A 67 -2.95 9.84 -6.17
C GLU A 67 -1.43 9.61 -6.11
N LEU A 68 -0.83 9.57 -4.92
CA LEU A 68 0.61 9.32 -4.76
C LEU A 68 0.94 7.84 -4.54
N ALA A 69 -0.06 7.02 -4.22
CA ALA A 69 0.12 5.60 -3.98
C ALA A 69 0.14 4.80 -5.30
N SER A 70 0.73 3.61 -5.26
CA SER A 70 0.57 2.65 -6.35
C SER A 70 -0.90 2.21 -6.45
N THR A 71 -1.35 1.82 -7.65
CA THR A 71 -2.69 1.24 -7.88
C THR A 71 -2.96 0.06 -6.95
N SER A 72 -1.98 -0.83 -6.80
CA SER A 72 -2.08 -1.98 -5.89
C SER A 72 -2.16 -1.60 -4.41
N GLU A 73 -1.54 -0.48 -4.01
CA GLU A 73 -1.59 0.00 -2.63
C GLU A 73 -2.90 0.70 -2.32
N GLU A 74 -3.46 1.42 -3.31
CA GLU A 74 -4.79 2.02 -3.22
C GLU A 74 -5.87 0.98 -3.01
N ASP A 75 -5.87 -0.11 -3.80
CA ASP A 75 -6.86 -1.19 -3.66
C ASP A 75 -6.82 -1.80 -2.24
N VAL A 76 -5.62 -2.06 -1.71
CA VAL A 76 -5.43 -2.59 -0.35
C VAL A 76 -5.89 -1.58 0.72
N LYS A 77 -5.68 -0.28 0.49
CA LYS A 77 -6.18 0.76 1.38
C LYS A 77 -7.69 0.90 1.30
N ALA A 78 -8.26 0.69 0.12
CA ALA A 78 -9.69 0.67 -0.11
C ALA A 78 -10.36 -0.48 0.64
N ASP A 79 -9.80 -1.68 0.53
CA ASP A 79 -10.26 -2.86 1.26
C ASP A 79 -10.19 -2.68 2.78
N ARG A 80 -9.18 -1.95 3.26
CA ARG A 80 -9.04 -1.63 4.69
C ARG A 80 -10.08 -0.61 5.16
N GLY A 81 -10.79 0.07 4.26
CA GLY A 81 -11.81 1.07 4.58
C GLY A 81 -11.23 2.37 5.15
N ASP A 82 -9.93 2.60 4.98
CA ASP A 82 -9.17 3.68 5.61
C ASP A 82 -9.12 4.91 4.69
N PHE A 83 -10.29 5.38 4.27
CA PHE A 83 -10.44 6.61 3.50
C PHE A 83 -10.87 7.75 4.42
N ASP A 84 -10.07 8.82 4.45
CA ASP A 84 -10.36 10.07 5.19
C ASP A 84 -11.57 10.86 4.62
N GLY A 85 -12.37 10.24 3.76
CA GLY A 85 -13.61 10.76 3.18
C GLY A 85 -14.76 10.65 4.17
N GLU A 86 -14.85 11.61 5.09
CA GLU A 86 -16.07 12.04 5.80
C GLU A 86 -17.03 10.91 6.23
N ASN A 87 -16.59 9.83 6.88
CA ASN A 87 -17.48 8.78 7.44
C ASN A 87 -18.71 8.45 6.55
N VAL A 88 -18.57 8.50 5.21
CA VAL A 88 -19.73 8.39 4.34
C VAL A 88 -20.08 6.93 4.36
N THR A 89 -21.17 6.62 5.04
CA THR A 89 -21.60 5.24 5.22
C THR A 89 -21.81 4.62 3.84
N PHE A 90 -21.50 3.32 3.71
CA PHE A 90 -21.66 2.60 2.45
C PHE A 90 -23.05 2.80 1.83
N ASP A 91 -24.09 2.91 2.67
CA ASP A 91 -25.47 3.20 2.26
C ASP A 91 -25.63 4.60 1.61
N GLU A 92 -24.98 5.63 2.15
CA GLU A 92 -24.97 6.96 1.54
C GLU A 92 -24.24 6.98 0.19
N MET A 93 -23.17 6.18 0.07
CA MET A 93 -22.46 5.98 -1.19
C MET A 93 -23.36 5.31 -2.23
N GLN A 94 -24.07 4.24 -1.87
CA GLN A 94 -25.03 3.57 -2.74
C GLN A 94 -26.18 4.49 -3.17
N LYS A 95 -26.68 5.33 -2.26
CA LYS A 95 -27.70 6.35 -2.59
C LYS A 95 -27.16 7.35 -3.61
N LYS A 96 -25.94 7.87 -3.42
CA LYS A 96 -25.28 8.79 -4.37
C LYS A 96 -25.06 8.14 -5.74
N THR A 97 -24.67 6.87 -5.80
CA THR A 97 -24.52 6.14 -7.08
C THR A 97 -25.85 6.02 -7.81
N LYS A 98 -26.93 5.64 -7.10
CA LYS A 98 -28.27 5.54 -7.69
C LYS A 98 -28.77 6.88 -8.26
N THR A 99 -28.59 7.98 -7.52
CA THR A 99 -29.01 9.31 -7.99
C THR A 99 -28.22 9.76 -9.21
N TYR A 100 -26.91 9.50 -9.25
CA TYR A 100 -26.06 9.82 -10.39
C TYR A 100 -26.47 9.05 -11.66
N LEU A 101 -26.70 7.73 -11.54
CA LEU A 101 -27.18 6.91 -12.66
C LEU A 101 -28.54 7.40 -13.17
N HIS A 102 -29.45 7.74 -12.26
CA HIS A 102 -30.76 8.27 -12.64
C HIS A 102 -30.64 9.60 -13.41
N LYS A 103 -29.76 10.51 -12.96
CA LYS A 103 -29.46 11.78 -13.64
C LYS A 103 -28.83 11.58 -15.03
N GLN A 104 -27.96 10.60 -15.20
CA GLN A 104 -27.41 10.29 -16.53
C GLN A 104 -28.44 9.68 -17.48
N SER A 105 -29.40 8.92 -16.95
CA SER A 105 -30.48 8.35 -17.76
C SER A 105 -31.48 9.40 -18.24
N SER A 106 -31.73 10.45 -17.45
CA SER A 106 -32.67 11.52 -17.80
C SER A 106 -32.06 12.60 -18.70
N GLY A 107 -30.73 12.72 -18.78
CA GLY A 107 -30.03 13.62 -19.69
C GLY A 107 -29.78 13.06 -21.10
N LYS A 108 -30.29 11.87 -21.41
CA LYS A 108 -30.14 11.18 -22.72
C LYS A 108 -31.41 11.18 -23.57
N GLN A 109 -32.40 12.02 -23.24
CA GLN A 109 -33.60 12.26 -24.07
C GLN A 109 -33.53 13.62 -24.76
#